data_AF-A0A3G8Y1P7-F1
#
_entry.id   AF-A0A3G8Y1P7-F1
#
_cell.length_a   1.000
_cell.length_b   1.000
_cell.length_c   1.000
_cell.angle_alpha   90.00
_cell.angle_beta   90.00
_cell.angle_gamma   90.00
#
_symmetry.space_group_name_H-M   'P 1'
#
loop_
_entity.id
_entity.type
_entity.pdbx_description
1 polymer ?
#
loop_
_entity_poly.entity_id
_entity_poly.type
_entity_poly.pdbx_seq_one_letter_code
_entity_poly.pdbx_strand_id
1 'polypeptide(L)'
;MQLYNTLSAEERAQLIDEAGKERLTLSFYAYAKIEDPKKFRDDLFIAWNALDALGRIYVAHEGINAQMSVPAENFEAFRDTLEVYDFMKGIRLNVAVEQDNYSFLKLTIKVRNKIVADGLNDETFDVTNKGIHLKAQEFNNMLEDPNTIVVDFRNHYESEVGHFEGAITPDVENFRESLPIINEQLQDFKEDKNLLMYCTGGIRCEKASAYFKHQGFKNVYQLEGGIIEYARQIKEEGVESKFIGKNFVFDHRLGERITDDIISQCHQCGKPCDNHTNCSNDACHLLFIQCDECKAIMENTCSTECHEIIHLPQEEQIARRKGLQVGNKVFRKGKSEALKFKKSGEFSTQTLAKAKPETKDIRQKIKVKKVLIGKGEHYYSKSKIGQFLIENKELSVGDKVLISGPTTGEQEFTIKEIFANGASTEIAKVGDQVTFELPFRVRLSDKLYKIL
;
A
#
# COMPACT_ATOMS: atom_id res chain seq x y z
N MET A 1 -7.13 1.59 27.47
CA MET A 1 -7.13 0.90 26.17
C MET A 1 -5.74 1.00 25.56
N GLN A 2 -5.20 -0.06 24.97
CA GLN A 2 -3.92 0.00 24.25
C GLN A 2 -4.13 0.73 22.92
N LEU A 3 -3.42 1.83 22.69
CA LEU A 3 -3.53 2.67 21.48
C LEU A 3 -2.45 2.31 20.44
N TYR A 4 -2.21 1.02 20.26
CA TYR A 4 -1.23 0.46 19.32
C TYR A 4 -1.69 -0.90 18.82
N ASN A 5 -1.19 -1.31 17.65
CA ASN A 5 -1.50 -2.62 17.07
C ASN A 5 -0.75 -3.72 17.82
N THR A 6 -1.47 -4.77 18.18
CA THR A 6 -0.90 -5.99 18.78
C THR A 6 -0.66 -7.10 17.76
N LEU A 7 -1.31 -7.02 16.60
CA LEU A 7 -1.22 -8.03 15.55
C LEU A 7 0.01 -7.82 14.64
N SER A 8 0.64 -8.93 14.29
CA SER A 8 1.59 -9.01 13.18
C SER A 8 0.88 -8.77 11.83
N ALA A 9 1.68 -8.53 10.79
CA ALA A 9 1.14 -8.35 9.43
C ALA A 9 0.50 -9.64 8.90
N GLU A 10 1.07 -10.80 9.24
CA GLU A 10 0.58 -12.13 8.85
C GLU A 10 -0.76 -12.45 9.52
N GLU A 11 -0.86 -12.25 10.84
CA GLU A 11 -2.12 -12.42 11.57
C GLU A 11 -3.21 -11.49 11.02
N ARG A 12 -2.87 -10.23 10.70
CA ARG A 12 -3.86 -9.32 10.10
C ARG A 12 -4.32 -9.82 8.74
N ALA A 13 -3.40 -10.27 7.88
CA ALA A 13 -3.76 -10.78 6.57
C ALA A 13 -4.71 -11.98 6.65
N GLN A 14 -4.49 -12.89 7.61
CA GLN A 14 -5.40 -14.00 7.89
C GLN A 14 -6.78 -13.53 8.34
N LEU A 15 -6.86 -12.55 9.25
CA LEU A 15 -8.16 -11.99 9.67
C LEU A 15 -8.92 -11.32 8.52
N ILE A 16 -8.22 -10.63 7.62
CA ILE A 16 -8.83 -10.04 6.43
C ILE A 16 -9.42 -11.15 5.54
N ASP A 17 -8.70 -12.26 5.37
CA ASP A 17 -9.19 -13.42 4.61
C ASP A 17 -10.41 -14.08 5.24
N GLU A 18 -10.35 -14.30 6.55
CA GLU A 18 -11.44 -14.92 7.33
C GLU A 18 -12.70 -14.06 7.31
N ALA A 19 -12.55 -12.72 7.34
CA ALA A 19 -13.68 -11.81 7.20
C ALA A 19 -14.33 -11.89 5.82
N GLY A 20 -13.55 -12.11 4.76
CA GLY A 20 -14.04 -12.21 3.39
C GLY A 20 -14.72 -10.93 2.87
N LYS A 21 -14.38 -9.77 3.46
CA LYS A 21 -14.97 -8.46 3.15
C LYS A 21 -14.06 -7.67 2.21
N GLU A 22 -14.66 -7.06 1.21
CA GLU A 22 -13.98 -6.08 0.37
C GLU A 22 -13.68 -4.80 1.14
N ARG A 23 -12.53 -4.20 0.86
CA ARG A 23 -12.07 -2.97 1.48
C ARG A 23 -11.90 -1.88 0.44
N LEU A 24 -12.26 -0.66 0.81
CA LEU A 24 -12.03 0.54 0.03
C LEU A 24 -10.77 1.24 0.53
N THR A 25 -9.78 1.33 -0.33
CA THR A 25 -8.56 2.10 -0.15
C THR A 25 -8.79 3.53 -0.62
N LEU A 26 -8.46 4.47 0.26
CA LEU A 26 -8.68 5.89 0.09
C LEU A 26 -7.56 6.71 0.71
N SER A 27 -7.48 7.97 0.33
CA SER A 27 -6.63 8.96 0.96
C SER A 27 -7.33 10.30 1.10
N PHE A 28 -6.91 11.10 2.07
CA PHE A 28 -7.37 12.47 2.24
C PHE A 28 -6.37 13.25 3.08
N TYR A 29 -6.50 14.57 3.06
CA TYR A 29 -5.76 15.45 3.93
C TYR A 29 -6.57 16.72 4.21
N ALA A 30 -6.32 17.33 5.36
CA ALA A 30 -6.86 18.64 5.68
C ALA A 30 -5.82 19.44 6.46
N TYR A 31 -5.62 20.70 6.06
CA TYR A 31 -4.84 21.66 6.82
C TYR A 31 -5.77 22.39 7.79
N ALA A 32 -5.46 22.32 9.08
CA ALA A 32 -6.21 22.95 10.15
C ALA A 32 -5.32 23.16 11.36
N LYS A 33 -5.63 24.17 12.19
CA LYS A 33 -4.91 24.37 13.45
C LYS A 33 -5.44 23.38 14.48
N ILE A 34 -4.66 22.34 14.75
CA ILE A 34 -4.96 21.31 15.75
C ILE A 34 -4.18 21.65 17.02
N GLU A 35 -4.89 21.98 18.09
CA GLU A 35 -4.28 22.40 19.36
C GLU A 35 -3.53 21.26 20.06
N ASP A 36 -4.16 20.09 20.17
CA ASP A 36 -3.56 18.89 20.76
C ASP A 36 -3.53 17.72 19.77
N PRO A 37 -2.47 17.61 18.95
CA PRO A 37 -2.26 16.50 18.02
C PRO A 37 -2.25 15.12 18.69
N LYS A 38 -1.84 15.03 19.95
CA LYS A 38 -1.76 13.76 20.67
C LYS A 38 -3.15 13.29 21.06
N LYS A 39 -3.97 14.18 21.62
CA LYS A 39 -5.37 13.89 21.91
C LYS A 39 -6.14 13.54 20.64
N PHE A 40 -5.99 14.33 19.58
CA PHE A 40 -6.65 14.06 18.31
C PHE A 40 -6.22 12.70 17.73
N ARG A 41 -4.93 12.36 17.77
CA ARG A 41 -4.42 11.03 17.39
C ARG A 41 -5.09 9.91 18.19
N ASP A 42 -5.19 10.08 19.52
CA ASP A 42 -5.75 9.07 20.41
C ASP A 42 -7.23 8.86 20.06
N ASP A 43 -8.02 9.93 19.96
CA ASP A 43 -9.45 9.91 19.64
C ASP A 43 -9.72 9.23 18.28
N LEU A 44 -8.94 9.56 17.23
CA LEU A 44 -9.03 8.90 15.93
C LEU A 44 -8.70 7.42 16.01
N PHE A 45 -7.70 7.02 16.80
CA PHE A 45 -7.33 5.61 16.94
C PHE A 45 -8.48 4.81 17.56
N ILE A 46 -9.14 5.36 18.58
CA ILE A 46 -10.32 4.72 19.20
C ILE A 46 -11.42 4.49 18.17
N ALA A 47 -11.81 5.56 17.48
CA ALA A 47 -12.92 5.54 16.53
C ALA A 47 -12.65 4.60 15.35
N TRP A 48 -11.48 4.72 14.74
CA TRP A 48 -11.15 4.00 13.51
C TRP A 48 -10.78 2.53 13.75
N ASN A 49 -10.19 2.20 14.91
CA ASN A 49 -9.94 0.82 15.27
C ASN A 49 -11.25 0.02 15.43
N ALA A 50 -12.31 0.65 15.95
CA ALA A 50 -13.63 0.03 16.08
C ALA A 50 -14.29 -0.27 14.73
N LEU A 51 -13.91 0.47 13.67
CA LEU A 51 -14.39 0.29 12.31
C LEU A 51 -13.51 -0.66 11.48
N ASP A 52 -12.53 -1.31 12.12
CA ASP A 52 -11.48 -2.10 11.47
C ASP A 52 -10.76 -1.33 10.35
N ALA A 53 -10.63 -0.01 10.48
CA ALA A 53 -9.85 0.80 9.55
C ALA A 53 -8.35 0.52 9.72
N LEU A 54 -7.64 0.42 8.60
CA LEU A 54 -6.19 0.17 8.56
C LEU A 54 -5.55 1.27 7.72
N GLY A 55 -4.36 1.72 8.05
CA GLY A 55 -3.79 2.85 7.33
C GLY A 55 -2.55 3.43 7.96
N ARG A 56 -1.98 4.42 7.27
CA ARG A 56 -0.93 5.29 7.77
C ARG A 56 -1.45 6.71 7.77
N ILE A 57 -1.53 7.27 8.97
CA ILE A 57 -2.06 8.60 9.21
C ILE A 57 -1.03 9.42 9.98
N TYR A 58 -0.81 10.63 9.50
CA TYR A 58 0.01 11.64 10.16
C TYR A 58 -0.88 12.76 10.65
N VAL A 59 -0.70 13.10 11.91
CA VAL A 59 -1.35 14.20 12.58
C VAL A 59 -0.27 15.16 13.06
N ALA A 60 -0.47 16.45 12.82
CA ALA A 60 0.41 17.51 13.30
C ALA A 60 -0.43 18.70 13.74
N HIS A 61 0.20 19.72 14.32
CA HIS A 61 -0.50 20.97 14.64
C HIS A 61 -1.10 21.65 13.40
N GLU A 62 -0.56 21.36 12.22
CA GLU A 62 -1.02 21.91 10.95
C GLU A 62 -2.12 21.10 10.24
N GLY A 63 -2.51 19.93 10.77
CA GLY A 63 -3.60 19.15 10.18
C GLY A 63 -3.42 17.64 10.22
N ILE A 64 -4.04 16.99 9.24
CA ILE A 64 -4.06 15.53 9.06
C ILE A 64 -3.75 15.13 7.62
N ASN A 65 -3.03 14.03 7.45
CA ASN A 65 -2.81 13.34 6.19
C ASN A 65 -3.03 11.85 6.40
N ALA A 66 -3.93 11.25 5.63
CA ALA A 66 -4.32 9.86 5.78
C ALA A 66 -4.27 9.11 4.45
N GLN A 67 -3.69 7.91 4.51
CA GLN A 67 -3.77 6.89 3.47
C GLN A 67 -4.22 5.61 4.17
N MET A 68 -5.37 5.07 3.78
CA MET A 68 -6.01 4.02 4.57
C MET A 68 -6.91 3.13 3.73
N SER A 69 -7.30 1.98 4.29
CA SER A 69 -8.38 1.15 3.79
C SER A 69 -9.39 0.86 4.90
N VAL A 70 -10.66 0.84 4.53
CA VAL A 70 -11.78 0.52 5.43
C VAL A 70 -12.62 -0.60 4.81
N PRO A 71 -13.21 -1.52 5.59
CA PRO A 71 -14.24 -2.42 5.05
C PRO A 71 -15.33 -1.61 4.35
N ALA A 72 -15.76 -2.04 3.16
CA ALA A 72 -16.72 -1.29 2.35
C ALA A 72 -18.05 -1.01 3.09
N GLU A 73 -18.51 -1.97 3.91
CA GLU A 73 -19.69 -1.83 4.77
C GLU A 73 -19.54 -0.75 5.86
N ASN A 74 -18.31 -0.45 6.29
CA ASN A 74 -18.03 0.54 7.34
C ASN A 74 -17.70 1.92 6.75
N PHE A 75 -17.73 2.09 5.44
CA PHE A 75 -17.33 3.33 4.78
C PHE A 75 -18.16 4.54 5.23
N GLU A 76 -19.47 4.38 5.33
CA GLU A 76 -20.39 5.45 5.76
C GLU A 76 -20.18 5.78 7.24
N ALA A 77 -20.08 4.76 8.11
CA ALA A 77 -19.76 4.96 9.52
C ALA A 77 -18.38 5.63 9.71
N PHE A 78 -17.41 5.31 8.86
CA PHE A 78 -16.12 5.97 8.83
C PHE A 78 -16.26 7.44 8.41
N ARG A 79 -17.05 7.75 7.37
CA ARG A 79 -17.32 9.13 6.95
C ARG A 79 -17.94 9.95 8.08
N ASP A 80 -18.88 9.38 8.82
CA ASP A 80 -19.51 10.04 9.96
C ASP A 80 -18.48 10.43 11.04
N THR A 81 -17.38 9.67 11.22
CA THR A 81 -16.31 10.05 12.15
C THR A 81 -15.56 11.32 11.72
N LEU A 82 -15.52 11.63 10.43
CA LEU A 82 -14.87 12.83 9.89
C LEU A 82 -15.75 14.05 10.08
N GLU A 83 -17.07 13.91 9.89
CA GLU A 83 -18.07 14.97 10.04
C GLU A 83 -18.15 15.55 11.47
N VAL A 84 -17.63 14.82 12.47
CA VAL A 84 -17.52 15.31 13.85
C VAL A 84 -16.61 16.54 13.97
N TYR A 85 -15.63 16.68 13.07
CA TYR A 85 -14.65 17.76 13.13
C TYR A 85 -14.96 18.81 12.06
N ASP A 86 -15.17 20.06 12.47
CA ASP A 86 -15.58 21.14 11.57
C ASP A 86 -14.66 21.30 10.34
N PHE A 87 -13.36 21.10 10.50
CA PHE A 87 -12.38 21.21 9.40
C PHE A 87 -12.33 19.98 8.47
N MET A 88 -13.03 18.89 8.80
CA MET A 88 -13.14 17.68 7.98
C MET A 88 -14.55 17.42 7.45
N LYS A 89 -15.53 18.27 7.76
CA LYS A 89 -16.89 18.16 7.21
C LYS A 89 -16.87 18.26 5.69
N GLY A 90 -17.50 17.30 5.02
CA GLY A 90 -17.55 17.24 3.55
C GLY A 90 -16.18 17.10 2.88
N ILE A 91 -15.17 16.61 3.60
CA ILE A 91 -13.83 16.41 3.05
C ILE A 91 -13.87 15.43 1.87
N ARG A 92 -13.16 15.78 0.79
CA ARG A 92 -12.99 14.88 -0.35
C ARG A 92 -12.16 13.66 0.07
N LEU A 93 -12.71 12.48 -0.17
CA LEU A 93 -12.01 11.21 -0.05
C LEU A 93 -11.55 10.77 -1.43
N ASN A 94 -10.24 10.77 -1.66
CA ASN A 94 -9.65 10.25 -2.88
C ASN A 94 -9.67 8.72 -2.82
N VAL A 95 -10.73 8.12 -3.36
CA VAL A 95 -10.84 6.65 -3.51
C VAL A 95 -9.85 6.20 -4.58
N ALA A 96 -9.03 5.21 -4.26
CA ALA A 96 -7.99 4.74 -5.16
C ALA A 96 -8.56 4.10 -6.45
N VAL A 97 -7.77 4.14 -7.52
CA VAL A 97 -8.18 3.63 -8.85
C VAL A 97 -8.34 2.11 -8.82
N GLU A 98 -7.39 1.45 -8.18
CA GLU A 98 -7.41 0.01 -7.92
C GLU A 98 -7.71 -0.26 -6.44
N GLN A 99 -8.18 -1.46 -6.11
CA GLN A 99 -8.52 -1.84 -4.72
C GLN A 99 -7.79 -3.13 -4.36
N ASP A 100 -7.23 -3.19 -3.14
CA ASP A 100 -6.57 -4.38 -2.60
C ASP A 100 -6.89 -4.47 -1.10
N ASN A 101 -7.43 -5.62 -0.69
CA ASN A 101 -7.77 -5.88 0.71
C ASN A 101 -6.54 -5.82 1.64
N TYR A 102 -5.32 -5.95 1.11
CA TYR A 102 -4.07 -5.86 1.86
C TYR A 102 -3.33 -4.53 1.66
N SER A 103 -3.94 -3.49 1.07
CA SER A 103 -3.29 -2.17 0.93
C SER A 103 -2.65 -1.72 2.25
N PHE A 104 -3.32 -1.98 3.38
CA PHE A 104 -2.79 -1.76 4.72
C PHE A 104 -3.06 -2.96 5.62
N LEU A 105 -2.09 -3.29 6.49
CA LEU A 105 -2.19 -4.38 7.46
C LEU A 105 -2.17 -3.90 8.92
N LYS A 106 -2.10 -2.59 9.16
CA LYS A 106 -2.04 -1.99 10.51
C LYS A 106 -2.68 -0.61 10.51
N LEU A 107 -3.33 -0.22 11.61
CA LEU A 107 -3.75 1.16 11.83
C LEU A 107 -2.64 1.94 12.52
N THR A 108 -1.95 2.80 11.79
CA THR A 108 -0.81 3.56 12.29
C THR A 108 -1.11 5.05 12.24
N ILE A 109 -1.41 5.65 13.39
CA ILE A 109 -1.58 7.10 13.52
C ILE A 109 -0.39 7.67 14.29
N LYS A 110 0.41 8.52 13.65
CA LYS A 110 1.61 9.10 14.24
C LYS A 110 1.49 10.61 14.35
N VAL A 111 1.83 11.13 15.53
CA VAL A 111 2.08 12.56 15.70
C VAL A 111 3.41 12.91 15.01
N ARG A 112 3.40 13.98 14.23
CA ARG A 112 4.52 14.51 13.48
C ARG A 112 4.60 16.02 13.66
N ASN A 113 5.76 16.60 13.36
CA ASN A 113 5.91 18.06 13.32
C ASN A 113 5.12 18.64 12.14
N LYS A 114 5.12 17.92 11.01
CA LYS A 114 4.38 18.25 9.80
C LYS A 114 3.71 17.01 9.20
N ILE A 115 2.55 17.17 8.59
CA ILE A 115 1.81 16.10 7.88
C ILE A 115 2.47 15.71 6.55
N VAL A 116 3.32 16.59 6.02
CA VAL A 116 4.27 16.33 4.92
C VAL A 116 5.61 16.96 5.27
N ALA A 117 6.71 16.22 5.08
CA ALA A 117 8.05 16.76 5.31
C ALA A 117 8.49 17.65 4.14
N ASP A 118 8.05 18.91 4.16
CA ASP A 118 8.29 19.93 3.13
C ASP A 118 9.64 20.68 3.29
N GLY A 119 10.23 20.70 4.48
CA GLY A 119 11.45 21.46 4.76
C GLY A 119 11.28 22.99 4.77
N LEU A 120 10.05 23.47 4.72
CA LEU A 120 9.72 24.90 4.71
C LEU A 120 9.60 25.47 6.12
N ASN A 121 9.83 26.77 6.27
CA ASN A 121 9.43 27.52 7.46
C ASN A 121 8.10 28.22 7.20
N ASP A 122 7.02 27.71 7.80
CA ASP A 122 5.67 28.22 7.54
C ASP A 122 5.45 29.63 8.11
N GLU A 123 6.36 30.14 8.96
CA GLU A 123 6.32 31.52 9.48
C GLU A 123 6.80 32.56 8.45
N THR A 124 7.47 32.15 7.37
CA THR A 124 8.05 33.10 6.40
C THR A 124 7.10 33.46 5.26
N PHE A 125 5.97 32.75 5.11
CA PHE A 125 5.01 32.98 4.03
C PHE A 125 3.60 32.53 4.40
N ASP A 126 2.59 33.04 3.69
CA ASP A 126 1.20 32.64 3.90
C ASP A 126 0.89 31.32 3.19
N VAL A 127 0.82 30.23 3.96
CA VAL A 127 0.46 28.88 3.47
C VAL A 127 -0.97 28.78 2.91
N THR A 128 -1.82 29.79 3.15
CA THR A 128 -3.20 29.83 2.63
C THR A 128 -3.27 30.47 1.25
N ASN A 129 -2.24 31.22 0.85
CA ASN A 129 -2.14 31.84 -0.47
C ASN A 129 -1.75 30.81 -1.54
N LYS A 130 -2.67 29.89 -1.85
CA LYS A 130 -2.44 28.74 -2.73
C LYS A 130 -2.56 29.09 -4.21
N GLY A 131 -2.06 28.19 -5.05
CA GLY A 131 -2.30 28.20 -6.50
C GLY A 131 -3.75 27.87 -6.85
N ILE A 132 -4.11 28.09 -8.11
CA ILE A 132 -5.44 27.80 -8.63
C ILE A 132 -5.57 26.30 -8.90
N HIS A 133 -6.60 25.66 -8.35
CA HIS A 133 -6.90 24.25 -8.61
C HIS A 133 -7.58 24.08 -9.97
N LEU A 134 -7.09 23.13 -10.75
CA LEU A 134 -7.62 22.78 -12.07
C LEU A 134 -8.13 21.34 -12.08
N LYS A 135 -9.30 21.14 -12.69
CA LYS A 135 -9.83 19.80 -12.98
C LYS A 135 -9.08 19.16 -14.14
N ALA A 136 -9.31 17.86 -14.39
CA ALA A 136 -8.58 17.08 -15.38
C ALA A 136 -8.59 17.70 -16.79
N GLN A 137 -9.75 18.15 -17.28
CA GLN A 137 -9.84 18.78 -18.60
C GLN A 137 -9.09 20.12 -18.66
N GLU A 138 -9.23 20.96 -17.63
CA GLU A 138 -8.55 22.26 -17.56
C GLU A 138 -7.03 22.09 -17.45
N PHE A 139 -6.61 21.08 -16.67
CA PHE A 139 -5.21 20.69 -16.53
C PHE A 139 -4.64 20.22 -17.87
N ASN A 140 -5.36 19.37 -18.61
CA ASN A 140 -4.98 18.93 -19.95
C ASN A 140 -4.86 20.10 -20.93
N ASN A 141 -5.81 21.04 -20.92
CA ASN A 141 -5.76 22.22 -21.78
C ASN A 141 -4.53 23.08 -21.45
N MET A 142 -4.17 23.21 -20.18
CA MET A 142 -3.01 23.98 -19.75
C MET A 142 -1.69 23.28 -20.07
N LEU A 143 -1.65 21.95 -20.08
CA LEU A 143 -0.49 21.17 -20.56
C LEU A 143 -0.18 21.42 -22.05
N GLU A 144 -1.20 21.72 -22.86
CA GLU A 144 -1.03 21.99 -24.29
C GLU A 144 -0.57 23.43 -24.58
N ASP A 145 -0.62 24.32 -23.59
CA ASP A 145 -0.15 25.70 -23.73
C ASP A 145 1.40 25.75 -23.71
N PRO A 146 2.06 26.22 -24.79
CA PRO A 146 3.52 26.35 -24.84
C PRO A 146 4.07 27.38 -23.82
N ASN A 147 3.20 28.16 -23.18
CA ASN A 147 3.55 29.05 -22.10
C ASN A 147 3.53 28.39 -20.70
N THR A 148 3.19 27.11 -20.63
CA THR A 148 3.13 26.34 -19.39
C THR A 148 4.40 25.54 -19.14
N ILE A 149 4.87 25.58 -17.89
CA ILE A 149 5.89 24.70 -17.36
C ILE A 149 5.19 23.79 -16.35
N VAL A 150 5.13 22.48 -16.66
CA VAL A 150 4.59 21.47 -15.75
C VAL A 150 5.71 20.86 -14.91
N VAL A 151 5.48 20.72 -13.60
CA VAL A 151 6.43 20.16 -12.65
C VAL A 151 5.80 19.04 -11.82
N ASP A 152 6.49 17.91 -11.79
CA ASP A 152 6.18 16.79 -10.91
C ASP A 152 6.79 17.03 -9.52
N PHE A 153 5.94 17.23 -8.49
CA PHE A 153 6.41 17.36 -7.10
C PHE A 153 6.57 16.03 -6.38
N ARG A 154 6.60 14.93 -7.14
CA ARG A 154 6.88 13.61 -6.60
C ARG A 154 8.37 13.33 -6.53
N ASN A 155 8.73 12.27 -5.81
CA ASN A 155 10.11 11.81 -5.75
C ASN A 155 10.44 11.04 -7.04
N HIS A 156 11.71 10.93 -7.40
CA HIS A 156 12.13 10.32 -8.68
C HIS A 156 11.58 8.90 -8.91
N TYR A 157 11.50 8.05 -7.88
CA TYR A 157 10.97 6.68 -7.99
C TYR A 157 9.45 6.64 -8.23
N GLU A 158 8.74 7.75 -8.04
CA GLU A 158 7.32 7.87 -8.39
C GLU A 158 7.17 8.27 -9.86
N SER A 159 8.01 9.19 -10.34
CA SER A 159 8.02 9.68 -11.72
C SER A 159 8.57 8.66 -12.73
N GLU A 160 9.48 7.78 -12.29
CA GLU A 160 10.13 6.79 -13.16
C GLU A 160 9.14 5.80 -13.79
N VAL A 161 8.01 5.52 -13.12
CA VAL A 161 6.98 4.56 -13.58
C VAL A 161 5.77 5.22 -14.24
N GLY A 162 5.62 6.53 -14.11
CA GLY A 162 4.56 7.27 -14.76
C GLY A 162 4.60 8.74 -14.40
N HIS A 163 4.30 9.62 -15.35
CA HIS A 163 4.29 11.08 -15.20
C HIS A 163 3.44 11.73 -16.30
N PHE A 164 3.14 13.02 -16.18
CA PHE A 164 2.50 13.78 -17.26
C PHE A 164 3.48 14.09 -18.38
N GLU A 165 3.01 14.07 -19.63
CA GLU A 165 3.80 14.47 -20.78
C GLU A 165 4.37 15.89 -20.62
N GLY A 166 5.65 16.07 -20.93
CA GLY A 166 6.35 17.36 -20.82
C GLY A 166 6.67 17.81 -19.38
N ALA A 167 6.35 17.02 -18.36
CA ALA A 167 6.66 17.36 -16.97
C ALA A 167 8.16 17.36 -16.69
N ILE A 168 8.63 18.42 -16.03
CA ILE A 168 9.92 18.41 -15.34
C ILE A 168 9.81 17.44 -14.16
N THR A 169 10.68 16.43 -14.14
CA THR A 169 10.74 15.40 -13.09
C THR A 169 12.05 15.53 -12.30
N PRO A 170 12.09 16.27 -11.18
CA PRO A 170 13.31 16.48 -10.41
C PRO A 170 13.90 15.16 -9.90
N ASP A 171 15.23 15.01 -10.03
CA ASP A 171 15.94 13.82 -9.55
C ASP A 171 16.14 13.83 -8.03
N VAL A 172 15.06 13.90 -7.27
CA VAL A 172 15.09 14.03 -5.80
C VAL A 172 14.66 12.76 -5.09
N GLU A 173 15.25 12.50 -3.93
CA GLU A 173 14.86 11.36 -3.09
C GLU A 173 13.67 11.71 -2.20
N ASN A 174 13.53 13.00 -1.87
CA ASN A 174 12.50 13.49 -0.98
C ASN A 174 12.01 14.91 -1.34
N PHE A 175 10.72 15.14 -1.08
CA PHE A 175 9.99 16.36 -1.49
C PHE A 175 10.67 17.67 -1.10
N ARG A 176 11.24 17.78 0.11
CA ARG A 176 11.91 19.01 0.55
C ARG A 176 13.09 19.43 -0.34
N GLU A 177 13.74 18.49 -1.02
CA GLU A 177 14.84 18.77 -1.95
C GLU A 177 14.32 19.39 -3.26
N SER A 178 13.09 19.06 -3.67
CA SER A 178 12.51 19.55 -4.94
C SER A 178 12.28 21.05 -4.95
N LEU A 179 11.87 21.63 -3.82
CA LEU A 179 11.45 23.03 -3.74
C LEU A 179 12.58 24.02 -4.10
N PRO A 180 13.78 23.96 -3.50
CA PRO A 180 14.87 24.85 -3.88
C PRO A 180 15.38 24.59 -5.30
N ILE A 181 15.46 23.33 -5.73
CA ILE A 181 15.93 22.96 -7.08
C ILE A 181 15.03 23.55 -8.16
N ILE A 182 13.71 23.39 -8.02
CA ILE A 182 12.74 23.92 -8.97
C ILE A 182 12.70 25.46 -8.93
N ASN A 183 12.82 26.07 -7.76
CA ASN A 183 12.85 27.53 -7.65
C ASN A 183 14.06 28.13 -8.37
N GLU A 184 15.24 27.51 -8.24
CA GLU A 184 16.45 27.92 -8.95
C GLU A 184 16.32 27.68 -10.47
N GLN A 185 15.85 26.49 -10.86
CA GLN A 185 15.67 26.14 -12.27
C GLN A 185 14.67 27.06 -12.99
N LEU A 186 13.64 27.52 -12.28
CA LEU A 186 12.55 28.31 -12.85
C LEU A 186 12.61 29.81 -12.51
N GLN A 187 13.74 30.29 -11.97
CA GLN A 187 13.83 31.65 -11.43
C GLN A 187 13.56 32.76 -12.45
N ASP A 188 13.90 32.53 -13.72
CA ASP A 188 13.71 33.49 -14.82
C ASP A 188 12.28 33.46 -15.42
N PHE A 189 11.44 32.52 -14.99
CA PHE A 189 10.11 32.28 -15.55
C PHE A 189 8.96 32.73 -14.63
N LYS A 190 9.29 33.39 -13.51
CA LYS A 190 8.34 33.78 -12.45
C LYS A 190 7.18 34.66 -12.92
N GLU A 191 7.47 35.53 -13.88
CA GLU A 191 6.55 36.60 -14.29
C GLU A 191 5.61 36.16 -15.43
N ASP A 192 6.16 35.45 -16.42
CA ASP A 192 5.50 35.26 -17.72
C ASP A 192 4.97 33.85 -17.96
N LYS A 193 5.51 32.83 -17.27
CA LYS A 193 5.12 31.42 -17.49
C LYS A 193 4.07 30.96 -16.50
N ASN A 194 3.23 30.01 -16.93
CA ASN A 194 2.33 29.28 -16.04
C ASN A 194 3.10 28.15 -15.37
N LEU A 195 3.18 28.14 -14.04
CA LEU A 195 3.70 27.01 -13.27
C LEU A 195 2.55 26.06 -12.95
N LEU A 196 2.53 24.91 -13.62
CA LEU A 196 1.53 23.87 -13.44
C LEU A 196 2.11 22.72 -12.61
N MET A 197 1.43 22.33 -11.54
CA MET A 197 2.01 21.41 -10.55
C MET A 197 1.08 20.24 -10.26
N TYR A 198 1.67 19.08 -9.97
CA TYR A 198 0.89 17.92 -9.55
C TYR A 198 1.68 17.02 -8.60
N CYS A 199 0.94 16.17 -7.89
CA CYS A 199 1.47 15.03 -7.16
C CYS A 199 0.37 13.96 -7.04
N THR A 200 0.65 12.86 -6.33
CA THR A 200 -0.29 11.72 -6.18
C THR A 200 -1.69 12.11 -5.71
N GLY A 201 -1.79 12.88 -4.62
CA GLY A 201 -3.06 13.19 -3.96
C GLY A 201 -3.28 14.67 -3.64
N GLY A 202 -2.46 15.58 -4.18
CA GLY A 202 -2.58 17.04 -4.02
C GLY A 202 -1.82 17.65 -2.83
N ILE A 203 -1.66 16.94 -1.70
CA ILE A 203 -1.14 17.51 -0.44
C ILE A 203 0.22 18.25 -0.55
N ARG A 204 1.14 17.78 -1.41
CA ARG A 204 2.45 18.44 -1.63
C ARG A 204 2.30 19.77 -2.36
N CYS A 205 1.40 19.82 -3.35
CA CYS A 205 1.16 21.00 -4.18
C CYS A 205 0.54 22.13 -3.36
N GLU A 206 -0.24 21.83 -2.32
CA GLU A 206 -0.85 22.84 -1.45
C GLU A 206 0.18 23.82 -0.89
N LYS A 207 1.23 23.30 -0.24
CA LYS A 207 2.31 24.14 0.30
C LYS A 207 3.31 24.59 -0.75
N ALA A 208 3.62 23.74 -1.73
CA ALA A 208 4.50 24.13 -2.83
C ALA A 208 3.95 25.35 -3.56
N SER A 209 2.64 25.39 -3.85
CA SER A 209 2.00 26.49 -4.55
C SER A 209 2.09 27.81 -3.78
N ALA A 210 1.83 27.78 -2.48
CA ALA A 210 1.99 28.95 -1.62
C ALA A 210 3.45 29.40 -1.55
N TYR A 211 4.39 28.46 -1.47
CA TYR A 211 5.82 28.75 -1.53
C TYR A 211 6.23 29.42 -2.85
N PHE A 212 5.83 28.89 -4.01
CA PHE A 212 6.19 29.49 -5.31
C PHE A 212 5.55 30.87 -5.50
N LYS A 213 4.31 31.09 -5.06
CA LYS A 213 3.73 32.44 -5.07
C LYS A 213 4.53 33.40 -4.20
N HIS A 214 4.98 32.96 -3.02
CA HIS A 214 5.88 33.75 -2.17
C HIS A 214 7.25 34.03 -2.81
N GLN A 215 7.78 33.08 -3.60
CA GLN A 215 9.01 33.28 -4.38
C GLN A 215 8.86 34.22 -5.59
N GLY A 216 7.64 34.72 -5.86
CA GLY A 216 7.35 35.69 -6.91
C GLY A 216 6.71 35.10 -8.17
N PHE A 217 6.36 33.81 -8.19
CA PHE A 217 5.63 33.24 -9.33
C PHE A 217 4.21 33.78 -9.39
N LYS A 218 3.86 34.46 -10.49
CA LYS A 218 2.54 35.09 -10.67
C LYS A 218 1.44 34.08 -10.97
N ASN A 219 1.74 33.14 -11.86
CA ASN A 219 0.76 32.21 -12.44
C ASN A 219 1.05 30.80 -11.92
N VAL A 220 0.39 30.40 -10.83
CA VAL A 220 0.62 29.11 -10.17
C VAL A 220 -0.69 28.31 -10.14
N TYR A 221 -0.65 27.13 -10.76
CA TYR A 221 -1.77 26.22 -10.92
C TYR A 221 -1.42 24.83 -10.41
N GLN A 222 -2.42 24.08 -9.97
CA GLN A 222 -2.22 22.74 -9.45
C GLN A 222 -3.38 21.81 -9.79
N LEU A 223 -3.06 20.53 -9.97
CA LEU A 223 -4.06 19.49 -10.22
C LEU A 223 -4.94 19.26 -8.99
N GLU A 224 -6.24 19.46 -9.14
CA GLU A 224 -7.21 19.25 -8.07
C GLU A 224 -7.25 17.76 -7.67
N GLY A 225 -7.02 17.48 -6.38
CA GLY A 225 -7.03 16.10 -5.86
C GLY A 225 -5.86 15.23 -6.29
N GLY A 226 -4.95 15.72 -7.16
CA GLY A 226 -3.79 15.00 -7.66
C GLY A 226 -4.12 13.93 -8.70
N ILE A 227 -3.13 13.08 -9.00
CA ILE A 227 -3.23 12.03 -10.03
C ILE A 227 -4.40 11.07 -9.79
N ILE A 228 -4.70 10.75 -8.52
CA ILE A 228 -5.83 9.86 -8.17
C ILE A 228 -7.16 10.43 -8.67
N GLU A 229 -7.41 11.71 -8.39
CA GLU A 229 -8.65 12.38 -8.81
C GLU A 229 -8.68 12.62 -10.32
N TYR A 230 -7.53 12.95 -10.92
CA TYR A 230 -7.40 13.02 -12.38
C TYR A 230 -7.81 11.71 -13.05
N ALA A 231 -7.29 10.58 -12.58
CA ALA A 231 -7.60 9.26 -13.12
C ALA A 231 -9.10 8.91 -13.03
N ARG A 232 -9.75 9.36 -11.95
CA ARG A 232 -11.20 9.23 -11.78
C ARG A 232 -11.96 10.08 -12.81
N GLN A 233 -11.61 11.37 -12.90
CA GLN A 233 -12.26 12.31 -13.82
C GLN A 233 -12.11 11.91 -15.28
N ILE A 234 -10.91 11.52 -15.74
CA ILE A 234 -10.72 11.10 -17.14
C ILE A 234 -11.59 9.89 -17.52
N LYS A 235 -11.80 8.98 -16.57
CA LYS A 235 -12.63 7.79 -16.79
C LYS A 235 -14.13 8.12 -16.80
N GLU A 236 -14.57 8.96 -15.86
CA GLU A 236 -15.98 9.35 -15.74
C GLU A 236 -16.42 10.30 -16.84
N GLU A 237 -15.56 11.21 -17.25
CA GLU A 237 -15.84 12.28 -18.21
C GLU A 237 -15.40 11.91 -19.64
N GLY A 238 -14.68 10.80 -19.82
CA GLY A 238 -14.19 10.36 -21.14
C GLY A 238 -13.09 11.25 -21.72
N VAL A 239 -12.30 11.89 -20.86
CA VAL A 239 -11.17 12.76 -21.24
C VAL A 239 -9.94 11.88 -21.55
N GLU A 240 -9.16 12.26 -22.56
CA GLU A 240 -7.90 11.56 -22.86
C GLU A 240 -6.87 11.78 -21.74
N SER A 241 -6.20 10.70 -21.31
CA SER A 241 -5.10 10.83 -20.34
C SER A 241 -3.86 11.44 -20.98
N LYS A 242 -3.36 12.53 -20.40
CA LYS A 242 -2.01 13.07 -20.64
C LYS A 242 -1.00 12.55 -19.63
N PHE A 243 -1.46 11.82 -18.61
CA PHE A 243 -0.59 11.05 -17.73
C PHE A 243 -0.28 9.72 -18.41
N ILE A 244 0.99 9.34 -18.48
CA ILE A 244 1.42 8.07 -19.04
C ILE A 244 1.96 7.14 -17.95
N GLY A 245 1.51 5.89 -17.95
CA GLY A 245 1.99 4.81 -17.10
C GLY A 245 1.29 4.66 -15.77
N LYS A 246 2.07 4.42 -14.72
CA LYS A 246 1.58 4.00 -13.39
C LYS A 246 1.78 5.10 -12.35
N ASN A 247 0.77 5.32 -11.51
CA ASN A 247 0.88 6.22 -10.37
C ASN A 247 1.38 5.46 -9.15
N PHE A 248 2.51 5.87 -8.56
CA PHE A 248 3.00 5.26 -7.33
C PHE A 248 2.10 5.62 -6.12
N VAL A 249 1.73 4.62 -5.32
CA VAL A 249 0.95 4.80 -4.08
C VAL A 249 1.70 4.26 -2.86
N PHE A 250 1.49 4.90 -1.70
CA PHE A 250 2.28 4.68 -0.48
C PHE A 250 1.72 3.57 0.42
N ASP A 251 1.32 2.47 -0.19
CA ASP A 251 0.74 1.31 0.47
C ASP A 251 1.26 0.01 -0.17
N HIS A 252 0.75 -1.15 0.26
CA HIS A 252 1.27 -2.44 -0.21
C HIS A 252 1.11 -2.70 -1.72
N ARG A 253 0.29 -1.92 -2.44
CA ARG A 253 0.14 -2.02 -3.90
C ARG A 253 1.33 -1.44 -4.64
N LEU A 254 2.01 -0.45 -4.07
CA LEU A 254 3.17 0.27 -4.64
C LEU A 254 2.92 0.91 -6.03
N GLY A 255 1.68 0.95 -6.48
CA GLY A 255 1.19 1.80 -7.55
C GLY A 255 -0.13 1.28 -8.10
N GLU A 256 -0.75 2.10 -8.93
CA GLU A 256 -2.03 1.84 -9.59
C GLU A 256 -1.91 2.31 -11.05
N ARG A 257 -2.46 1.53 -11.97
CA ARG A 257 -2.29 1.79 -13.40
C ARG A 257 -3.24 2.89 -13.85
N ILE A 258 -2.70 3.92 -14.49
CA ILE A 258 -3.48 5.01 -15.09
C ILE A 258 -3.64 4.76 -16.59
N THR A 259 -2.55 4.40 -17.27
CA THR A 259 -2.57 3.89 -18.63
C THR A 259 -1.80 2.57 -18.75
N ASP A 260 -2.03 1.84 -19.84
CA ASP A 260 -1.33 0.57 -20.11
C ASP A 260 0.13 0.76 -20.52
N ASP A 261 0.66 1.97 -20.51
CA ASP A 261 2.04 2.23 -20.91
C ASP A 261 3.03 1.82 -19.82
N ILE A 262 4.08 1.13 -20.24
CA ILE A 262 5.25 0.87 -19.40
C ILE A 262 6.38 1.74 -19.95
N ILE A 263 6.75 2.76 -19.18
CA ILE A 263 7.83 3.70 -19.52
C ILE A 263 9.14 3.40 -18.77
N SER A 264 9.08 2.50 -17.79
CA SER A 264 10.20 2.07 -16.96
C SER A 264 10.77 0.71 -17.35
N GLN A 265 11.89 0.36 -16.75
CA GLN A 265 12.60 -0.89 -16.99
C GLN A 265 13.07 -1.51 -15.67
N CYS A 266 13.23 -2.83 -15.66
CA CYS A 266 13.80 -3.58 -14.57
C CYS A 266 15.20 -3.06 -14.27
N HIS A 267 15.44 -2.65 -13.02
CA HIS A 267 16.72 -2.08 -12.61
C HIS A 267 17.86 -3.12 -12.63
N GLN A 268 17.55 -4.43 -12.69
CA GLN A 268 18.52 -5.52 -12.71
C GLN A 268 18.86 -6.02 -14.13
N CYS A 269 17.87 -6.17 -15.01
CA CYS A 269 18.06 -6.75 -16.35
C CYS A 269 17.70 -5.84 -17.52
N GLY A 270 17.09 -4.67 -17.29
CA GLY A 270 16.73 -3.71 -18.34
C GLY A 270 15.46 -4.05 -19.13
N LYS A 271 14.78 -5.17 -18.82
CA LYS A 271 13.50 -5.52 -19.45
C LYS A 271 12.40 -4.51 -19.08
N PRO A 272 11.52 -4.10 -20.01
CA PRO A 272 10.39 -3.23 -19.68
C PRO A 272 9.52 -3.81 -18.57
N CYS A 273 9.36 -3.05 -17.47
CA CYS A 273 8.42 -3.33 -16.37
C CYS A 273 8.35 -2.11 -15.43
N ASP A 274 7.28 -2.02 -14.65
CA ASP A 274 6.93 -0.94 -13.72
C ASP A 274 6.58 -1.46 -12.31
N ASN A 275 7.11 -2.65 -11.98
CA ASN A 275 6.86 -3.32 -10.71
C ASN A 275 7.87 -2.87 -9.65
N HIS A 276 7.47 -1.89 -8.84
CA HIS A 276 8.19 -1.56 -7.62
C HIS A 276 8.19 -2.72 -6.63
N THR A 277 9.36 -2.99 -6.08
CA THR A 277 9.63 -4.08 -5.15
C THR A 277 10.49 -3.56 -4.02
N ASN A 278 10.14 -3.92 -2.77
CA ASN A 278 11.03 -3.70 -1.63
C ASN A 278 11.94 -4.92 -1.48
N CYS A 279 13.23 -4.69 -1.27
CA CYS A 279 14.19 -5.75 -1.01
C CYS A 279 13.74 -6.61 0.18
N SER A 280 13.64 -7.94 0.00
CA SER A 280 13.28 -8.90 1.06
C SER A 280 14.24 -8.92 2.25
N ASN A 281 15.47 -8.42 2.06
CA ASN A 281 16.41 -8.27 3.16
C ASN A 281 15.95 -7.13 4.09
N ASP A 282 15.49 -7.50 5.30
CA ASP A 282 15.06 -6.60 6.37
C ASP A 282 16.10 -5.53 6.76
N ALA A 283 17.39 -5.79 6.53
CA ALA A 283 18.44 -4.79 6.79
C ALA A 283 18.57 -3.75 5.65
N CYS A 284 17.97 -4.00 4.49
CA CYS A 284 18.13 -3.21 3.28
C CYS A 284 16.91 -2.34 2.99
N HIS A 285 15.72 -2.95 2.83
CA HIS A 285 14.46 -2.27 2.46
C HIS A 285 14.55 -1.31 1.25
N LEU A 286 15.51 -1.53 0.34
CA LEU A 286 15.63 -0.76 -0.89
C LEU A 286 14.37 -0.96 -1.74
N LEU A 287 13.73 0.13 -2.16
CA LEU A 287 12.68 0.12 -3.18
C LEU A 287 13.33 0.21 -4.57
N PHE A 288 12.98 -0.66 -5.51
CA PHE A 288 13.52 -0.69 -6.88
C PHE A 288 12.53 -1.35 -7.84
N ILE A 289 12.75 -1.22 -9.15
CA ILE A 289 11.90 -1.88 -10.16
C ILE A 289 12.46 -3.26 -10.50
N GLN A 290 11.62 -4.29 -10.42
CA GLN A 290 12.00 -5.68 -10.67
C GLN A 290 10.95 -6.40 -11.53
N CYS A 291 11.36 -7.01 -12.63
CA CYS A 291 10.48 -7.88 -13.43
C CYS A 291 10.28 -9.24 -12.76
N ASP A 292 9.23 -9.97 -13.15
CA ASP A 292 8.89 -11.26 -12.55
C ASP A 292 9.99 -12.32 -12.68
N GLU A 293 10.75 -12.30 -13.78
CA GLU A 293 11.90 -13.20 -13.99
C GLU A 293 13.01 -12.92 -12.97
N CYS A 294 13.41 -11.65 -12.81
CA CYS A 294 14.41 -11.27 -11.82
C CYS A 294 13.90 -11.52 -10.39
N LYS A 295 12.61 -11.31 -10.14
CA LYS A 295 11.98 -11.63 -8.86
C LYS A 295 12.04 -13.11 -8.52
N ALA A 296 11.79 -13.99 -9.49
CA ALA A 296 11.88 -15.43 -9.30
C ALA A 296 13.33 -15.90 -9.04
N ILE A 297 14.31 -15.27 -9.70
CA ILE A 297 15.73 -15.60 -9.53
C ILE A 297 16.32 -15.03 -8.24
N MET A 298 15.93 -13.80 -7.86
CA MET A 298 16.53 -13.05 -6.77
C MET A 298 15.64 -12.99 -5.51
N GLU A 299 14.49 -13.66 -5.51
CA GLU A 299 13.56 -13.71 -4.37
C GLU A 299 13.18 -12.33 -3.79
N ASN A 300 12.89 -11.37 -4.68
CA ASN A 300 12.65 -9.96 -4.36
C ASN A 300 13.83 -9.23 -3.72
N THR A 301 15.07 -9.67 -3.92
CA THR A 301 16.26 -8.94 -3.43
C THR A 301 16.91 -8.10 -4.52
N CYS A 302 17.52 -6.98 -4.10
CA CYS A 302 18.13 -6.02 -5.02
C CYS A 302 19.53 -6.43 -5.51
N SER A 303 20.22 -7.32 -4.80
CA SER A 303 21.60 -7.71 -5.07
C SER A 303 21.88 -9.14 -4.62
N THR A 304 22.94 -9.75 -5.16
CA THR A 304 23.41 -11.09 -4.74
C THR A 304 23.72 -11.13 -3.24
N GLU A 305 24.33 -10.08 -2.69
CA GLU A 305 24.58 -9.98 -1.24
C GLU A 305 23.27 -10.05 -0.44
N CYS A 306 22.23 -9.32 -0.86
CA CYS A 306 20.93 -9.39 -0.18
C CYS A 306 20.28 -10.78 -0.34
N HIS A 307 20.41 -11.41 -1.51
CA HIS A 307 19.94 -12.76 -1.76
C HIS A 307 20.62 -13.79 -0.84
N GLU A 308 21.94 -13.69 -0.66
CA GLU A 308 22.68 -14.54 0.27
C GLU A 308 22.24 -14.33 1.72
N ILE A 309 22.04 -13.06 2.13
CA ILE A 309 21.62 -12.73 3.51
C ILE A 309 20.27 -13.34 3.88
N ILE A 310 19.28 -13.30 2.99
CA ILE A 310 17.94 -13.84 3.31
C ILE A 310 17.94 -15.37 3.49
N HIS A 311 18.97 -16.07 2.99
CA HIS A 311 19.15 -17.51 3.13
C HIS A 311 19.96 -17.92 4.38
N LEU A 312 20.51 -16.95 5.12
CA LEU A 312 21.20 -17.24 6.39
C LEU A 312 20.20 -17.62 7.49
N PRO A 313 20.62 -18.33 8.54
CA PRO A 313 19.78 -18.58 9.71
C PRO A 313 19.24 -17.27 10.30
N GLN A 314 18.00 -17.28 10.81
CA GLN A 314 17.31 -16.08 11.30
C GLN A 314 18.12 -15.35 12.39
N GLU A 315 18.80 -16.08 13.27
CA GLU A 315 19.67 -15.50 14.30
C GLU A 315 20.82 -14.68 13.70
N GLU A 316 21.40 -15.15 12.60
CA GLU A 316 22.48 -14.45 11.90
C GLU A 316 21.95 -13.24 11.13
N GLN A 317 20.78 -13.34 10.49
CA GLN A 317 20.12 -12.18 9.89
C GLN A 317 19.85 -11.10 10.94
N ILE A 318 19.36 -11.49 12.12
CA ILE A 318 19.13 -10.60 13.26
C ILE A 318 20.44 -9.98 13.75
N ALA A 319 21.51 -10.77 13.86
CA ALA A 319 22.81 -10.27 14.27
C ALA A 319 23.38 -9.24 13.29
N ARG A 320 23.27 -9.51 11.98
CA ARG A 320 23.74 -8.61 10.91
C ARG A 320 22.96 -7.31 10.82
N ARG A 321 21.66 -7.32 11.13
CA ARG A 321 20.85 -6.08 11.19
C ARG A 321 21.02 -5.30 12.49
N LYS A 322 21.49 -5.93 13.57
CA LYS A 322 21.62 -5.29 14.88
C LYS A 322 22.66 -4.16 14.81
N GLY A 323 22.24 -2.95 15.17
CA GLY A 323 23.11 -1.76 15.17
C GLY A 323 23.20 -1.04 13.82
N LEU A 324 22.69 -1.61 12.73
CA LEU A 324 22.50 -0.89 11.48
C LEU A 324 21.26 0.00 11.61
N GLN A 325 21.47 1.29 11.92
CA GLN A 325 20.41 2.28 11.69
C GLN A 325 20.26 2.47 10.18
N VAL A 326 19.29 1.77 9.58
CA VAL A 326 18.94 1.82 8.13
C VAL A 326 18.42 3.20 7.68
N GLY A 327 18.59 4.23 8.51
CA GLY A 327 18.22 5.60 8.20
C GLY A 327 18.75 6.08 6.85
N ASN A 328 19.85 5.53 6.34
CA ASN A 328 20.51 6.04 5.12
C ASN A 328 20.32 5.20 3.84
N LYS A 329 19.67 4.02 3.86
CA LYS A 329 19.34 3.27 2.62
C LYS A 329 17.87 3.39 2.20
N VAL A 330 17.00 3.85 3.10
CA VAL A 330 15.59 4.18 2.80
C VAL A 330 15.46 5.35 1.80
N PHE A 331 16.50 6.20 1.72
CA PHE A 331 16.50 7.37 0.82
C PHE A 331 16.99 7.05 -0.60
N ARG A 332 17.88 6.06 -0.79
CA ARG A 332 18.43 5.66 -2.11
C ARG A 332 17.54 4.76 -2.94
N LYS A 333 16.22 4.96 -2.92
CA LYS A 333 15.27 4.17 -3.73
C LYS A 333 15.74 4.15 -5.19
N GLY A 334 15.84 2.98 -5.82
CA GLY A 334 16.29 2.82 -7.21
C GLY A 334 17.78 3.14 -7.48
N LYS A 335 18.54 3.70 -6.54
CA LYS A 335 19.90 4.25 -6.79
C LYS A 335 21.07 3.39 -6.28
N SER A 336 20.83 2.14 -5.90
CA SER A 336 21.90 1.23 -5.47
C SER A 336 22.94 0.96 -6.58
N GLU A 337 24.23 0.87 -6.25
CA GLU A 337 25.28 0.48 -7.21
C GLU A 337 25.12 -0.95 -7.73
N ALA A 338 24.37 -1.80 -7.03
CA ALA A 338 24.06 -3.14 -7.51
C ALA A 338 23.04 -3.16 -8.68
N LEU A 339 22.35 -2.04 -8.92
CA LEU A 339 21.34 -1.92 -9.96
C LEU A 339 21.96 -1.35 -11.24
N LYS A 340 22.04 -2.18 -12.28
CA LYS A 340 22.72 -1.85 -13.55
C LYS A 340 21.93 -0.90 -14.43
N PHE A 341 20.61 -0.97 -14.36
CA PHE A 341 19.68 -0.27 -15.27
C PHE A 341 18.91 0.85 -14.56
N LYS A 342 19.49 1.40 -13.49
CA LYS A 342 18.95 2.57 -12.79
C LYS A 342 19.02 3.79 -13.70
N LYS A 343 17.88 4.44 -13.93
CA LYS A 343 17.83 5.78 -14.52
C LYS A 343 17.57 6.77 -13.39
N SER A 344 18.17 7.94 -13.49
CA SER A 344 17.96 9.06 -12.56
C SER A 344 17.80 10.33 -13.39
N GLY A 345 16.81 11.16 -13.07
CA GLY A 345 16.53 12.40 -13.81
C GLY A 345 15.44 12.26 -14.89
N GLU A 346 15.62 12.97 -16.01
CA GLU A 346 14.60 13.09 -17.07
C GLU A 346 14.17 11.72 -17.59
N PHE A 347 12.90 11.39 -17.35
CA PHE A 347 12.29 10.15 -17.82
C PHE A 347 11.66 10.37 -19.19
N SER A 348 11.80 9.37 -20.06
CA SER A 348 11.14 9.39 -21.36
C SER A 348 9.67 9.04 -21.20
N THR A 349 8.80 9.73 -21.94
CA THR A 349 7.41 9.34 -22.15
C THR A 349 7.27 8.27 -23.24
N GLN A 350 8.38 7.80 -23.83
CA GLN A 350 8.33 6.75 -24.82
C GLN A 350 7.94 5.42 -24.16
N THR A 351 6.78 4.90 -24.55
CA THR A 351 6.31 3.58 -24.17
C THR A 351 7.31 2.50 -24.60
N LEU A 352 7.87 1.78 -23.63
CA LEU A 352 8.78 0.66 -23.86
C LEU A 352 8.02 -0.65 -24.11
N ALA A 353 6.87 -0.79 -23.48
CA ALA A 353 5.94 -1.90 -23.67
C ALA A 353 4.52 -1.46 -23.26
N LYS A 354 3.52 -2.23 -23.69
CA LYS A 354 2.18 -2.12 -23.11
C LYS A 354 2.03 -3.22 -22.05
N ALA A 355 1.51 -2.85 -20.88
CA ALA A 355 1.03 -3.81 -19.91
C ALA A 355 0.00 -4.71 -20.61
N LYS A 356 0.15 -6.02 -20.40
CA LYS A 356 -0.93 -6.93 -20.78
C LYS A 356 -2.11 -6.57 -19.89
N PRO A 357 -3.36 -6.60 -20.40
CA PRO A 357 -4.52 -6.52 -19.53
C PRO A 357 -4.31 -7.57 -18.46
N GLU A 358 -4.17 -7.14 -17.21
CA GLU A 358 -4.20 -8.09 -16.11
C GLU A 358 -5.56 -8.75 -16.25
N THR A 359 -5.58 -10.03 -16.61
CA THR A 359 -6.64 -10.88 -16.08
C THR A 359 -6.59 -10.56 -14.59
N LYS A 360 -7.71 -10.15 -13.99
CA LYS A 360 -7.82 -10.08 -12.55
C LYS A 360 -7.76 -11.52 -12.02
N ASP A 361 -6.64 -12.19 -12.23
CA ASP A 361 -6.08 -13.15 -11.31
C ASP A 361 -5.71 -12.31 -10.09
N ILE A 362 -6.76 -11.92 -9.35
CA ILE A 362 -6.71 -11.65 -7.92
C ILE A 362 -5.77 -12.72 -7.40
N ARG A 363 -4.51 -12.34 -7.13
CA ARG A 363 -3.40 -13.24 -6.77
C ARG A 363 -3.91 -14.64 -6.50
N GLN A 364 -4.04 -15.45 -7.56
CA GLN A 364 -4.40 -16.85 -7.40
C GLN A 364 -3.13 -17.55 -6.91
N LYS A 365 -2.69 -17.22 -5.67
CA LYS A 365 -2.60 -18.31 -4.72
C LYS A 365 -4.00 -18.90 -4.82
N ILE A 366 -4.12 -20.05 -5.47
CA ILE A 366 -5.31 -20.89 -5.37
C ILE A 366 -5.45 -21.10 -3.85
N LYS A 367 -6.14 -20.16 -3.18
CA LYS A 367 -6.50 -20.25 -1.78
C LYS A 367 -7.64 -21.22 -1.84
N VAL A 368 -7.24 -22.48 -1.78
CA VAL A 368 -8.09 -23.60 -1.46
C VAL A 368 -9.08 -23.10 -0.43
N LYS A 369 -10.34 -22.93 -0.83
CA LYS A 369 -11.30 -22.14 -0.08
C LYS A 369 -11.65 -22.95 1.15
N LYS A 370 -11.00 -22.68 2.28
CA LYS A 370 -11.11 -23.49 3.49
C LYS A 370 -12.15 -22.92 4.44
N VAL A 371 -12.98 -23.78 5.02
CA VAL A 371 -13.99 -23.42 6.02
C VAL A 371 -13.63 -24.10 7.32
N LEU A 372 -13.54 -23.34 8.41
CA LEU A 372 -13.33 -23.91 9.74
C LEU A 372 -14.52 -24.80 10.09
N ILE A 373 -14.28 -26.08 10.36
CA ILE A 373 -15.33 -27.05 10.66
C ILE A 373 -15.30 -27.54 12.11
N GLY A 374 -14.15 -27.52 12.78
CA GLY A 374 -14.04 -28.02 14.14
C GLY A 374 -12.71 -27.72 14.82
N LYS A 375 -12.57 -28.20 16.05
CA LYS A 375 -11.37 -28.03 16.90
C LYS A 375 -10.87 -29.37 17.42
N GLY A 376 -9.56 -29.50 17.61
CA GLY A 376 -8.93 -30.70 18.18
C GLY A 376 -9.27 -30.87 19.65
N GLU A 377 -9.69 -32.07 20.04
CA GLU A 377 -9.95 -32.44 21.43
C GLU A 377 -8.91 -33.40 21.99
N HIS A 378 -8.43 -34.36 21.18
CA HIS A 378 -7.45 -35.34 21.65
C HIS A 378 -6.67 -35.99 20.52
N TYR A 379 -5.55 -36.63 20.87
CA TYR A 379 -4.80 -37.47 19.93
C TYR A 379 -4.29 -38.73 20.62
N TYR A 380 -4.74 -39.89 20.14
CA TYR A 380 -4.38 -41.21 20.65
C TYR A 380 -3.11 -41.71 19.99
N SER A 381 -1.95 -41.45 20.61
CA SER A 381 -0.63 -41.70 20.03
C SER A 381 -0.36 -43.16 19.61
N LYS A 382 -0.89 -44.15 20.33
CA LYS A 382 -0.68 -45.57 20.03
C LYS A 382 -1.42 -46.02 18.76
N SER A 383 -2.63 -45.49 18.57
CA SER A 383 -3.51 -45.85 17.45
C SER A 383 -3.46 -44.85 16.30
N LYS A 384 -2.71 -43.74 16.46
CA LYS A 384 -2.62 -42.63 15.50
C LYS A 384 -3.98 -42.01 15.15
N ILE A 385 -4.88 -41.90 16.12
CA ILE A 385 -6.23 -41.37 15.91
C ILE A 385 -6.30 -39.94 16.46
N GLY A 386 -6.74 -39.00 15.64
CA GLY A 386 -7.11 -37.64 16.07
C GLY A 386 -8.60 -37.58 16.40
N GLN A 387 -8.94 -36.84 17.46
CA GLN A 387 -10.31 -36.55 17.88
C GLN A 387 -10.60 -35.06 17.73
N PHE A 388 -11.73 -34.73 17.11
CA PHE A 388 -12.16 -33.36 16.84
C PHE A 388 -13.64 -33.18 17.19
N LEU A 389 -14.01 -31.99 17.67
CA LEU A 389 -15.41 -31.58 17.80
C LEU A 389 -15.82 -30.76 16.58
N ILE A 390 -16.90 -31.16 15.91
CA ILE A 390 -17.43 -30.45 14.74
C ILE A 390 -18.37 -29.33 15.21
N GLU A 391 -18.12 -28.09 14.78
CA GLU A 391 -18.81 -26.89 15.29
C GLU A 391 -19.60 -26.13 14.21
N ASN A 392 -19.18 -26.15 12.95
CA ASN A 392 -19.73 -25.21 11.94
C ASN A 392 -20.40 -25.87 10.74
N LYS A 393 -19.84 -26.96 10.19
CA LYS A 393 -20.37 -27.65 9.00
C LYS A 393 -20.14 -29.16 9.07
N GLU A 394 -20.95 -29.87 8.30
CA GLU A 394 -20.84 -31.31 8.12
C GLU A 394 -19.51 -31.71 7.46
N LEU A 395 -19.02 -32.87 7.84
CA LEU A 395 -17.77 -33.46 7.37
C LEU A 395 -18.04 -34.86 6.82
N SER A 396 -17.60 -35.15 5.61
CA SER A 396 -17.89 -36.41 4.92
C SER A 396 -16.60 -37.17 4.59
N VAL A 397 -16.72 -38.50 4.49
CA VAL A 397 -15.65 -39.34 3.94
C VAL A 397 -15.35 -38.90 2.51
N GLY A 398 -14.07 -38.78 2.16
CA GLY A 398 -13.60 -38.25 0.88
C GLY A 398 -13.33 -36.74 0.86
N ASP A 399 -13.76 -36.00 1.90
CA ASP A 399 -13.43 -34.58 2.01
C ASP A 399 -11.94 -34.38 2.19
N LYS A 400 -11.41 -33.34 1.54
CA LYS A 400 -10.07 -32.83 1.81
C LYS A 400 -10.16 -31.87 3.00
N VAL A 401 -9.29 -32.05 3.98
CA VAL A 401 -9.23 -31.23 5.18
C VAL A 401 -7.83 -30.68 5.41
N LEU A 402 -7.76 -29.56 6.09
CA LEU A 402 -6.55 -28.94 6.57
C LEU A 402 -6.60 -28.89 8.10
N ILE A 403 -5.59 -29.46 8.76
CA ILE A 403 -5.38 -29.30 10.20
C ILE A 403 -4.30 -28.25 10.37
N SER A 404 -4.60 -27.20 11.13
CA SER A 404 -3.68 -26.07 11.36
C SER A 404 -3.57 -25.74 12.83
N GLY A 405 -2.34 -25.63 13.32
CA GLY A 405 -2.08 -25.17 14.68
C GLY A 405 -0.65 -24.70 14.92
N PRO A 406 -0.38 -23.96 16.01
CA PRO A 406 0.88 -23.24 16.22
C PRO A 406 2.13 -24.12 16.21
N THR A 407 2.01 -25.37 16.69
CA THR A 407 3.12 -26.34 16.72
C THR A 407 3.02 -27.40 15.63
N THR A 408 1.82 -27.65 15.11
CA THR A 408 1.55 -28.71 14.13
C THR A 408 1.81 -28.21 12.70
N GLY A 409 1.84 -26.90 12.50
CA GLY A 409 1.90 -26.28 11.17
C GLY A 409 0.61 -26.51 10.40
N GLU A 410 0.68 -26.42 9.07
CA GLU A 410 -0.42 -26.73 8.17
C GLU A 410 -0.23 -28.14 7.59
N GLN A 411 -1.21 -29.03 7.81
CA GLN A 411 -1.18 -30.41 7.32
C GLN A 411 -2.47 -30.72 6.56
N GLU A 412 -2.35 -31.05 5.27
CA GLU A 412 -3.48 -31.45 4.44
C GLU A 412 -3.69 -32.97 4.48
N PHE A 413 -4.96 -33.39 4.51
CA PHE A 413 -5.31 -34.80 4.56
C PHE A 413 -6.65 -35.04 3.86
N THR A 414 -6.82 -36.20 3.24
CA THR A 414 -8.13 -36.63 2.70
C THR A 414 -8.68 -37.72 3.60
N ILE A 415 -9.91 -37.52 4.06
CA ILE A 415 -10.51 -38.41 5.03
C ILE A 415 -10.92 -39.72 4.36
N LYS A 416 -10.41 -40.83 4.89
CA LYS A 416 -10.71 -42.18 4.38
C LYS A 416 -11.85 -42.86 5.14
N GLU A 417 -11.90 -42.65 6.44
CA GLU A 417 -12.90 -43.22 7.34
C GLU A 417 -13.19 -42.22 8.46
N ILE A 418 -14.44 -42.15 8.88
CA ILE A 418 -14.92 -41.26 9.96
C ILE A 418 -15.68 -42.10 10.97
N PHE A 419 -15.37 -41.90 12.24
CA PHE A 419 -16.19 -42.39 13.34
C PHE A 419 -16.78 -41.20 14.09
N ALA A 420 -18.10 -41.05 14.07
CA ALA A 420 -18.81 -40.03 14.84
C ALA A 420 -19.39 -40.67 16.11
N ASN A 421 -19.05 -40.12 17.27
CA ASN A 421 -19.47 -40.59 18.59
C ASN A 421 -19.21 -42.10 18.80
N GLY A 422 -18.13 -42.62 18.20
CA GLY A 422 -17.71 -44.03 18.32
C GLY A 422 -18.33 -45.01 17.31
N ALA A 423 -19.21 -44.55 16.41
CA ALA A 423 -19.78 -45.37 15.34
C ALA A 423 -19.25 -44.94 13.96
N SER A 424 -18.98 -45.90 13.08
CA SER A 424 -18.58 -45.61 11.69
C SER A 424 -19.71 -44.90 10.96
N THR A 425 -19.40 -43.81 10.26
CA THR A 425 -20.36 -43.01 9.50
C THR A 425 -19.70 -42.45 8.23
N GLU A 426 -20.52 -42.19 7.21
CA GLU A 426 -20.06 -41.49 6.01
C GLU A 426 -20.10 -39.97 6.17
N ILE A 427 -20.94 -39.45 7.08
CA ILE A 427 -21.15 -38.02 7.33
C ILE A 427 -21.23 -37.77 8.84
N ALA A 428 -20.43 -36.82 9.32
CA ALA A 428 -20.49 -36.27 10.66
C ALA A 428 -21.16 -34.88 10.66
N LYS A 429 -22.02 -34.64 11.64
CA LYS A 429 -22.82 -33.41 11.76
C LYS A 429 -22.22 -32.47 12.80
N VAL A 430 -22.71 -31.23 12.78
CA VAL A 430 -22.37 -30.25 13.82
C VAL A 430 -22.79 -30.77 15.20
N GLY A 431 -21.87 -30.73 16.15
CA GLY A 431 -22.03 -31.27 17.50
C GLY A 431 -21.41 -32.66 17.70
N ASP A 432 -21.03 -33.37 16.63
CA ASP A 432 -20.43 -34.70 16.76
C ASP A 432 -18.96 -34.65 17.20
N GLN A 433 -18.58 -35.61 18.04
CA GLN A 433 -17.18 -35.94 18.31
C GLN A 433 -16.69 -36.92 17.25
N VAL A 434 -15.79 -36.46 16.40
CA VAL A 434 -15.29 -37.20 15.26
C VAL A 434 -13.89 -37.70 15.52
N THR A 435 -13.64 -38.97 15.19
CA THR A 435 -12.31 -39.57 15.20
C THR A 435 -11.94 -40.17 13.85
N PHE A 436 -10.70 -39.96 13.42
CA PHE A 436 -10.12 -40.59 12.23
C PHE A 436 -8.58 -40.73 12.36
N GLU A 437 -8.00 -41.65 11.59
CA GLU A 437 -6.56 -41.90 11.60
C GLU A 437 -5.79 -40.77 10.93
N LEU A 438 -4.68 -40.35 11.56
CA LEU A 438 -3.80 -39.28 11.09
C LEU A 438 -2.33 -39.70 11.20
N PRO A 439 -1.50 -39.43 10.18
CA PRO A 439 -0.09 -39.81 10.21
C PRO A 439 0.79 -38.91 11.11
N PHE A 440 0.22 -37.86 11.70
CA PHE A 440 0.90 -36.86 12.53
C PHE A 440 0.12 -36.54 13.81
N ARG A 441 0.81 -35.99 14.81
CA ARG A 441 0.28 -35.75 16.15
C ARG A 441 -0.48 -34.42 16.24
N VAL A 442 -1.76 -34.47 16.60
CA VAL A 442 -2.63 -33.28 16.78
C VAL A 442 -2.53 -32.74 18.23
N ARG A 443 -2.80 -31.44 18.41
CA ARG A 443 -2.92 -30.75 19.71
C ARG A 443 -4.32 -30.16 19.91
N LEU A 444 -4.65 -29.87 21.17
CA LEU A 444 -5.89 -29.19 21.57
C LEU A 444 -6.09 -27.81 20.92
N SER A 445 -5.00 -27.13 20.58
CA SER A 445 -5.01 -25.82 19.90
C SER A 445 -5.26 -25.92 18.39
N ASP A 446 -5.24 -27.14 17.83
CA ASP A 446 -5.33 -27.32 16.39
C ASP A 446 -6.76 -27.15 15.92
N LYS A 447 -6.92 -26.46 14.81
CA LYS A 447 -8.19 -26.21 14.15
C LYS A 447 -8.30 -27.10 12.92
N LEU A 448 -9.50 -27.63 12.67
CA LEU A 448 -9.82 -28.45 11.52
C LEU A 448 -10.63 -27.63 10.51
N TYR A 449 -10.15 -27.57 9.27
CA TYR A 449 -10.81 -26.88 8.18
C TYR A 449 -11.17 -27.87 7.07
N LYS A 450 -12.34 -27.71 6.45
CA LYS A 450 -12.70 -28.38 5.19
C LYS A 450 -12.23 -27.53 4.02
N ILE A 451 -11.50 -28.15 3.11
CA ILE A 451 -11.10 -27.56 1.84
C ILE A 451 -12.28 -27.70 0.87
N LEU A 452 -12.75 -26.58 0.30
CA LEU A 452 -13.81 -26.53 -0.73
C LEU A 452 -13.24 -26.56 -2.14
#